data_AF-A0A1H1K072-F1
#
_entry.id   AF-A0A1H1K072-F1
#
_cell.length_a   1.000
_cell.length_b   1.000
_cell.length_c   1.000
_cell.angle_alpha   90.00
_cell.angle_beta   90.00
_cell.angle_gamma   90.00
#
_symmetry.space_group_name_H-M   'P 1'
#
loop_
_entity.id
_entity.type
_entity.pdbx_description
1 polymer ?
#
loop_
_entity_poly.entity_id
_entity_poly.type
_entity_poly.pdbx_seq_one_letter_code
_entity_poly.pdbx_strand_id
1 'polypeptide(L)'
;MNSRDMILSRLREVSPVPRRLPEVPMFDSALPPEVKSFRKSLDRLGGVWCPLPEDTSLEQFVRSRFRDATVFCSATPEFTGTRDIALVDDPRALDDVDVGIVRPAFAVAETGSIWLSEAQYNVNALG
;
A
#
# COMPACT_ATOMS: atom_id res chain seq x y z
N MET A 1 -43.72 -31.92 -21.35
CA MET A 1 -43.26 -30.64 -20.76
C MET A 1 -42.09 -30.99 -19.84
N ASN A 2 -40.88 -30.47 -20.11
CA ASN A 2 -39.69 -30.81 -19.30
C ASN A 2 -39.65 -29.92 -18.05
N SER A 3 -39.08 -30.41 -16.94
CA SER A 3 -38.87 -29.69 -15.69
C SER A 3 -38.29 -28.28 -15.87
N ARG A 4 -37.40 -28.09 -16.86
CA ARG A 4 -36.87 -26.75 -17.23
C ARG A 4 -37.98 -25.77 -17.62
N ASP A 5 -38.91 -26.18 -18.47
CA ASP A 5 -39.96 -25.31 -18.98
C ASP A 5 -40.96 -24.95 -17.87
N MET A 6 -41.26 -25.91 -17.00
CA MET A 6 -42.13 -25.71 -15.83
C MET A 6 -41.52 -24.73 -14.83
N ILE A 7 -40.21 -24.82 -14.57
CA ILE A 7 -39.53 -23.89 -13.65
C ILE A 7 -39.50 -22.48 -14.24
N LEU A 8 -39.16 -22.35 -15.53
CA LEU A 8 -39.08 -21.05 -16.19
C LEU A 8 -40.45 -20.38 -16.35
N SER A 9 -41.54 -21.14 -16.55
CA SER A 9 -42.89 -20.57 -16.60
C SER A 9 -43.30 -20.01 -15.24
N ARG A 10 -43.08 -20.77 -14.16
CA ARG A 10 -43.36 -20.32 -12.80
C ARG A 10 -42.55 -19.09 -12.42
N LEU A 11 -41.25 -19.06 -12.73
CA LEU A 11 -40.41 -17.89 -12.45
C LEU A 11 -40.91 -16.62 -13.15
N ARG A 12 -41.43 -16.71 -14.38
CA ARG A 12 -42.01 -15.55 -15.08
C ARG A 12 -43.30 -15.07 -14.43
N GLU A 13 -44.12 -15.97 -13.92
CA GLU A 13 -45.37 -15.64 -13.21
C GLU A 13 -45.10 -14.91 -11.87
N VAL A 14 -44.01 -15.26 -11.17
CA VAL A 14 -43.64 -14.64 -9.88
C VAL A 14 -42.58 -13.54 -9.97
N SER A 15 -42.15 -13.15 -11.18
CA SER A 15 -41.17 -12.08 -11.35
C SER A 15 -41.68 -10.76 -10.75
N PRO A 16 -40.91 -10.11 -9.86
CA PRO A 16 -41.31 -8.83 -9.29
C PRO A 16 -41.37 -7.74 -10.37
N VAL A 17 -42.31 -6.81 -10.20
CA VAL A 17 -42.46 -5.66 -11.09
C VAL A 17 -41.14 -4.87 -11.12
N PRO A 18 -40.59 -4.56 -12.32
CA PRO A 18 -39.39 -3.74 -12.43
C PRO A 18 -39.55 -2.42 -11.67
N ARG A 19 -38.57 -2.11 -10.81
CA ARG A 19 -38.50 -0.85 -10.07
C ARG A 19 -37.31 -0.05 -10.57
N ARG A 20 -37.42 1.29 -10.51
CA ARG A 20 -36.26 2.14 -10.75
C ARG A 20 -35.16 1.78 -9.76
N LEU A 21 -33.94 1.66 -10.27
CA LEU A 21 -32.76 1.56 -9.41
C LEU A 21 -32.66 2.83 -8.56
N PRO A 22 -32.19 2.74 -7.31
CA PRO A 22 -31.88 3.93 -6.53
C PRO A 22 -30.84 4.77 -7.28
N GLU A 23 -30.92 6.08 -7.13
CA GLU A 23 -29.86 6.96 -7.57
C GLU A 23 -28.60 6.65 -6.75
N VAL A 24 -27.57 6.13 -7.42
CA VAL A 24 -26.26 5.93 -6.81
C VAL A 24 -25.47 7.20 -7.07
N PRO A 25 -25.17 8.01 -6.03
CA PRO A 25 -24.32 9.17 -6.24
C PRO A 25 -22.95 8.68 -6.69
N MET A 26 -22.40 9.34 -7.70
CA MET A 26 -20.95 9.28 -7.91
C MET A 26 -20.32 9.94 -6.69
N PHE A 27 -19.47 9.22 -5.96
CA PHE A 27 -18.73 9.75 -4.81
C PHE A 27 -17.63 10.74 -5.25
N ASP A 28 -17.88 11.52 -6.30
CA ASP A 28 -17.00 12.54 -6.87
C ASP A 28 -17.03 13.83 -6.05
N SER A 29 -17.31 13.73 -4.75
CA SER A 29 -17.17 14.86 -3.84
C SER A 29 -15.70 15.20 -3.74
N ALA A 30 -15.36 16.46 -4.01
CA ALA A 30 -14.02 17.04 -3.91
C ALA A 30 -13.21 16.40 -2.79
N LEU A 31 -12.37 15.44 -3.15
CA LEU A 31 -11.53 14.73 -2.19
C LEU A 31 -10.64 15.79 -1.53
N PRO A 32 -10.55 15.83 -0.19
CA PRO A 32 -9.62 16.73 0.48
C PRO A 32 -8.20 16.48 -0.07
N PRO A 33 -7.30 17.49 -0.06
CA PRO A 33 -5.96 17.33 -0.62
C PRO A 33 -5.31 16.06 -0.07
N GLU A 34 -5.16 15.06 -0.92
CA GLU A 34 -4.97 13.65 -0.53
C GLU A 34 -3.77 13.51 0.41
N VAL A 35 -2.71 14.27 0.15
CA VAL A 35 -1.47 14.28 0.94
C VAL A 35 -1.69 14.79 2.37
N LYS A 36 -2.53 15.81 2.59
CA LYS A 36 -2.75 16.36 3.94
C LYS A 36 -3.53 15.37 4.80
N SER A 37 -4.55 14.73 4.23
CA SER A 37 -5.33 13.68 4.88
C SER A 37 -4.45 12.47 5.18
N PHE A 38 -3.66 12.02 4.20
CA PHE A 38 -2.70 10.94 4.37
C PHE A 38 -1.73 11.20 5.52
N ARG A 39 -1.09 12.37 5.58
CA ARG A 39 -0.16 12.71 6.68
C ARG A 39 -0.81 12.60 8.06
N LYS A 40 -2.05 13.05 8.19
CA LYS A 40 -2.81 12.97 9.45
C LYS A 40 -3.13 11.53 9.83
N SER A 41 -3.51 10.69 8.86
CA SER A 41 -3.80 9.28 9.13
C SER A 41 -2.53 8.46 9.36
N LEU A 42 -1.44 8.75 8.64
CA LEU A 42 -0.12 8.16 8.86
C LEU A 42 0.40 8.41 10.28
N ASP A 43 0.31 9.65 10.76
CA ASP A 43 0.68 10.03 12.14
C ASP A 43 -0.12 9.24 13.18
N ARG A 44 -1.43 9.04 12.96
CA ARG A 44 -2.28 8.22 13.83
C ARG A 44 -1.90 6.74 13.85
N LEU A 45 -1.34 6.22 12.76
CA LEU A 45 -0.81 4.85 12.70
C LEU A 45 0.61 4.74 13.30
N GLY A 46 1.21 5.85 13.73
CA GLY A 46 2.58 5.89 14.26
C GLY A 46 3.65 6.06 13.17
N GLY A 47 3.26 6.28 11.92
CA GLY A 47 4.19 6.62 10.84
C GLY A 47 4.63 8.08 10.90
N VAL A 48 5.83 8.36 10.39
CA VAL A 48 6.40 9.71 10.40
C VAL A 48 6.52 10.22 8.97
N TRP A 49 5.83 11.34 8.67
CA TRP A 49 6.04 12.05 7.40
C TRP A 49 7.33 12.87 7.46
N CYS A 50 8.21 12.64 6.49
CA CYS A 50 9.53 13.24 6.42
C CYS A 50 9.70 14.00 5.09
N PRO A 51 9.62 15.33 5.06
CA PRO A 51 9.94 16.10 3.85
C PRO A 51 11.45 16.06 3.58
N LEU A 52 11.83 15.73 2.35
CA LEU A 52 13.23 15.78 1.91
C LEU A 52 13.64 17.26 1.71
N PRO A 53 14.70 17.75 2.37
CA PRO A 53 15.23 19.09 2.11
C PRO A 53 15.73 19.24 0.67
N GLU A 54 15.57 20.42 0.07
CA GLU A 54 15.91 20.68 -1.35
C GLU A 54 17.40 20.42 -1.66
N ASP A 55 18.29 20.73 -0.72
CA ASP A 55 19.74 20.61 -0.88
C ASP A 55 20.32 19.33 -0.26
N THR A 56 19.52 18.26 -0.12
CA THR A 56 19.97 17.00 0.51
C THR A 56 19.57 15.79 -0.32
N SER A 57 20.49 14.86 -0.54
CA SER A 57 20.16 13.60 -1.21
C SER A 57 19.35 12.68 -0.30
N LEU A 58 18.56 11.77 -0.87
CA LEU A 58 17.82 10.75 -0.09
C LEU A 58 18.78 9.96 0.82
N GLU A 59 19.95 9.59 0.29
CA GLU A 59 21.00 8.88 1.01
C GLU A 59 21.45 9.63 2.26
N GLN A 60 21.81 10.92 2.12
CA GLN A 60 22.22 11.78 3.23
C GLN A 60 21.08 11.96 4.24
N PHE A 61 19.86 12.17 3.76
CA PHE A 61 18.70 12.39 4.59
C PHE A 61 18.40 11.18 5.48
N VAL A 62 18.29 9.98 4.90
CA VAL A 62 18.01 8.73 5.63
C VAL A 62 19.12 8.44 6.65
N ARG A 63 20.40 8.55 6.25
CA ARG A 63 21.52 8.32 7.18
C ARG A 63 21.57 9.34 8.32
N SER A 64 21.20 10.59 8.07
CA SER A 64 21.12 11.61 9.12
C SER A 64 20.03 11.33 10.16
N ARG A 65 19.00 10.58 9.76
CA ARG A 65 17.82 10.24 10.57
C ARG A 65 18.03 8.98 11.41
N PHE A 66 18.81 8.03 10.90
CA PHE A 66 19.17 6.77 11.55
C PHE A 66 20.68 6.69 11.78
N ARG A 67 21.20 7.56 12.64
CA ARG A 67 22.66 7.75 12.82
C ARG A 67 23.35 6.53 13.45
N ASP A 68 22.62 5.81 14.27
CA ASP A 68 23.12 4.63 14.99
C ASP A 68 22.91 3.33 14.21
N ALA A 69 22.20 3.39 13.07
CA ALA A 69 22.00 2.24 12.20
C ALA A 69 23.27 1.93 11.41
N THR A 70 23.59 0.64 11.32
CA THR A 70 24.76 0.09 10.64
C THR A 70 24.37 -0.70 9.40
N VAL A 71 23.23 -1.41 9.47
CA VAL A 71 22.75 -2.28 8.41
C VAL A 71 21.51 -1.66 7.77
N PHE A 72 21.68 -1.17 6.55
CA PHE A 72 20.59 -0.68 5.72
C PHE A 72 20.38 -1.67 4.57
N CYS A 73 19.18 -2.18 4.41
CA CYS A 73 18.82 -3.07 3.31
C CYS A 73 17.81 -2.35 2.40
N SER A 74 18.13 -2.23 1.12
CA SER A 74 17.30 -1.50 0.16
C SER A 74 16.70 -2.45 -0.88
N ALA A 75 15.39 -2.34 -1.08
CA ALA A 75 14.66 -3.01 -2.16
C ALA A 75 14.38 -2.06 -3.35
N THR A 76 15.06 -0.91 -3.40
CA THR A 76 14.80 0.14 -4.40
C THR A 76 16.11 0.80 -4.87
N PRO A 77 16.22 1.21 -6.15
CA PRO A 77 17.49 1.74 -6.68
C PRO A 77 17.85 3.15 -6.17
N GLU A 78 16.95 3.84 -5.49
CA GLU A 78 17.15 5.21 -4.99
C GLU A 78 18.05 5.28 -3.75
N PHE A 79 18.32 4.14 -3.12
CA PHE A 79 19.16 4.04 -1.93
C PHE A 79 20.05 2.81 -2.05
N THR A 80 21.37 2.97 -1.95
CA THR A 80 22.32 1.87 -2.21
C THR A 80 22.34 0.83 -1.10
N GLY A 81 22.00 1.21 0.15
CA GLY A 81 22.08 0.27 1.28
C GLY A 81 23.51 -0.08 1.66
N THR A 82 23.66 -0.82 2.76
CA THR A 82 24.91 -1.54 3.09
C THR A 82 24.77 -3.04 2.84
N ARG A 83 23.52 -3.54 2.75
CA ARG A 83 23.18 -4.89 2.34
C ARG A 83 22.39 -4.89 1.03
N ASP A 84 22.86 -5.68 0.10
CA ASP A 84 22.17 -5.94 -1.17
C ASP A 84 21.13 -7.05 -0.96
N ILE A 85 19.85 -6.69 -1.15
CA ILE A 85 18.74 -7.63 -1.01
C ILE A 85 18.78 -8.75 -2.05
N ALA A 86 19.39 -8.52 -3.22
CA ALA A 86 19.47 -9.52 -4.28
C ALA A 86 20.41 -10.68 -3.93
N LEU A 87 21.25 -10.52 -2.90
CA LEU A 87 22.18 -11.55 -2.41
C LEU A 87 21.64 -12.30 -1.18
N VAL A 88 20.38 -12.06 -0.80
CA VAL A 88 19.76 -12.67 0.39
C VAL A 88 19.04 -13.96 -0.01
N ASP A 89 19.69 -15.10 0.26
CA ASP A 89 19.15 -16.43 -0.05
C ASP A 89 18.31 -17.04 1.10
N ASP A 90 18.59 -16.67 2.35
CA ASP A 90 17.78 -17.04 3.53
C ASP A 90 17.16 -15.78 4.14
N PRO A 91 15.81 -15.68 4.25
CA PRO A 91 15.14 -14.56 4.89
C PRO A 91 15.63 -14.25 6.31
N ARG A 92 16.17 -15.23 7.05
CA ARG A 92 16.74 -15.03 8.39
C ARG A 92 18.00 -14.18 8.39
N ALA A 93 18.68 -14.02 7.25
CA ALA A 93 19.83 -13.14 7.12
C ALA A 93 19.46 -11.64 7.16
N LEU A 94 18.18 -11.30 7.30
CA LEU A 94 17.69 -9.94 7.50
C LEU A 94 17.46 -9.57 8.99
N ASP A 95 17.71 -10.49 9.93
CA ASP A 95 17.46 -10.28 11.38
C ASP A 95 18.29 -9.13 11.98
N ASP A 96 19.47 -8.85 11.43
CA ASP A 96 20.35 -7.74 11.84
C ASP A 96 20.13 -6.45 11.03
N VAL A 97 19.10 -6.37 10.17
CA VAL A 97 18.78 -5.15 9.43
C VAL A 97 18.16 -4.11 10.36
N ASP A 98 18.85 -2.97 10.51
CA ASP A 98 18.36 -1.84 11.29
C ASP A 98 17.28 -1.05 10.54
N VAL A 99 17.44 -0.89 9.22
CA VAL A 99 16.56 -0.07 8.38
C VAL A 99 16.32 -0.73 7.03
N GLY A 100 15.06 -1.08 6.76
CA GLY A 100 14.58 -1.49 5.43
C GLY A 100 14.09 -0.29 4.61
N ILE A 101 14.54 -0.19 3.35
CA ILE A 101 14.12 0.86 2.42
C ILE A 101 13.31 0.25 1.28
N VAL A 102 12.05 0.66 1.16
CA VAL A 102 11.12 0.18 0.14
C VAL A 102 10.36 1.34 -0.50
N ARG A 103 9.97 1.18 -1.76
CA ARG A 103 9.04 2.10 -2.44
C ARG A 103 7.64 1.47 -2.44
N PRO A 104 6.66 2.02 -1.71
CA PRO A 104 5.29 1.53 -1.79
C PRO A 104 4.69 1.80 -3.18
N ALA A 105 3.77 0.94 -3.62
CA ALA A 105 3.10 1.13 -4.91
C ALA A 105 2.12 2.31 -4.88
N PHE A 106 1.38 2.42 -3.77
CA PHE A 106 0.47 3.53 -3.48
C PHE A 106 0.21 3.60 -1.98
N ALA A 107 -0.48 4.65 -1.56
CA ALA A 107 -0.93 4.84 -0.19
C ALA A 107 -2.39 5.26 -0.16
N VAL A 108 -3.08 4.94 0.94
CA VAL A 108 -4.50 5.25 1.14
C VAL A 108 -4.61 6.43 2.09
N ALA A 109 -5.05 7.58 1.58
CA ALA A 109 -5.12 8.81 2.35
C ALA A 109 -6.04 8.71 3.58
N GLU A 110 -7.14 7.97 3.47
CA GLU A 110 -8.12 7.79 4.54
C GLU A 110 -7.52 7.06 5.75
N THR A 111 -6.85 5.93 5.50
CA THR A 111 -6.36 5.05 6.57
C THR A 111 -4.91 5.32 6.96
N GLY A 112 -4.14 6.02 6.12
CA GLY A 112 -2.70 6.18 6.32
C GLY A 112 -1.89 4.94 5.95
N SER A 113 -2.54 3.92 5.39
CA SER A 113 -1.90 2.66 5.00
C SER A 113 -1.07 2.83 3.73
N ILE A 114 0.00 2.06 3.62
CA ILE A 114 0.81 1.92 2.41
C ILE A 114 0.65 0.51 1.84
N TRP A 115 0.59 0.39 0.52
CA TRP A 115 0.53 -0.91 -0.15
C TRP A 115 1.93 -1.43 -0.44
N LEU A 116 2.22 -2.60 0.11
CA LEU A 116 3.45 -3.35 -0.08
C LEU A 116 3.10 -4.79 -0.45
N SER A 117 3.87 -5.34 -1.39
CA SER A 117 3.78 -6.74 -1.81
C SER A 117 5.18 -7.29 -1.99
N GLU A 118 5.30 -8.56 -2.37
CA GLU A 118 6.59 -9.17 -2.73
C GLU A 118 7.33 -8.36 -3.81
N ALA A 119 6.62 -7.66 -4.68
CA ALA A 119 7.24 -6.80 -5.70
C ALA A 119 7.93 -5.55 -5.10
N GLN A 120 7.50 -5.09 -3.92
CA GLN A 120 8.12 -3.94 -3.22
C GLN A 120 9.16 -4.38 -2.19
N TYR A 121 8.96 -5.54 -1.56
CA TYR A 121 9.89 -6.07 -0.56
C TYR A 121 11.03 -6.88 -1.15
N ASN A 122 10.83 -7.55 -2.29
CA ASN A 122 11.69 -8.61 -2.84
C ASN A 122 11.78 -9.85 -1.91
N VAL A 123 12.16 -9.64 -0.65
CA VAL A 123 12.13 -10.64 0.43
C VAL A 123 11.21 -10.14 1.55
N ASN A 124 10.11 -10.86 1.82
CA ASN A 124 9.09 -10.43 2.80
C ASN A 124 9.63 -10.22 4.23
N ALA A 125 10.74 -10.87 4.62
CA ALA A 125 11.33 -10.67 5.93
C ALA A 125 12.00 -9.29 6.12
N LEU A 126 12.06 -8.45 5.09
CA LEU A 126 12.51 -7.07 5.20
C LEU A 126 11.54 -6.19 6.03
N GLY A 127 10.26 -6.55 6.13
CA GLY A 127 9.26 -5.75 6.86
C GLY A 127 7.97 -6.48 7.22
#